data_AF-V2Y3J1-F1
#
_entry.id   AF-V2Y3J1-F1
#
_cell.length_a   1.000
_cell.length_b   1.000
_cell.length_c   1.000
_cell.angle_alpha   90.00
_cell.angle_beta   90.00
_cell.angle_gamma   90.00
#
_symmetry.space_group_name_H-M   'P 1'
#
loop_
_entity.id
_entity.type
_entity.pdbx_description
1 polymer ?
#
loop_
_entity_poly.entity_id
_entity_poly.type
_entity_poly.pdbx_seq_one_letter_code
_entity_poly.pdbx_strand_id
1 'polypeptide(L)'
;MSDNNTLDIICNSEAFAKGKTQKWIVVYPSEENKQYIEDYEEQGFNIIEADTMDLIEYLHKMPFTKKNISSSNLKYEDHFPKNYVSEKLKKFSVRRPVVDFFSGAEPQISDILSNNVCRISYFNEVVNRIITNDTVLITGIPGCGKSTLLLQLAFSDEIDGKKFWFSNITKQEAERLKQLLINEKQQVFVFIDNLSNNMDAFKQLRDSTSINLVVAERTLNFDYIKRSFNIDSHEIIDISNLCQEDIQLICKSMNRPSVDALKLSSSNENVSLLEIVFYAVTDTLIVDRINVYINDLRMFEDDKLNIDLLELFTLINYTSYCGVPCSMDMLIFYFEEDINEYKDILYALEKMTKIIVEADSENEDFECQDYLVMRSKLFAEKSIKLIDKITMKKVLNQFWDNINPHIIYRFDVMKRKAYDTDITTKIFNVKEGQEFYEKIISIDKTPFVKHQYAIFLLRKKKFDLAWNEID
;
A
#
# COMPACT_ATOMS: atom_id res chain seq x y z
N MET A 1 22.31 -23.27 -39.36
CA MET A 1 21.06 -24.04 -39.16
C MET A 1 21.20 -24.72 -37.81
N SER A 2 20.94 -24.00 -36.72
CA SER A 2 21.29 -24.40 -35.36
C SER A 2 20.09 -24.24 -34.44
N ASP A 3 19.76 -25.31 -33.73
CA ASP A 3 19.30 -25.41 -32.32
C ASP A 3 18.27 -24.44 -31.70
N ASN A 4 17.63 -23.52 -32.44
CA ASN A 4 16.56 -22.68 -31.86
C ASN A 4 15.38 -23.50 -31.30
N ASN A 5 15.16 -24.72 -31.80
CA ASN A 5 14.06 -25.57 -31.33
C ASN A 5 14.24 -26.09 -29.89
N THR A 6 15.46 -26.21 -29.36
CA THR A 6 15.65 -26.88 -28.04
C THR A 6 15.29 -25.95 -26.88
N LEU A 7 15.61 -24.66 -26.99
CA LEU A 7 15.27 -23.64 -25.99
C LEU A 7 13.76 -23.36 -25.98
N ASP A 8 13.13 -23.29 -27.15
CA ASP A 8 11.67 -23.15 -27.29
C ASP A 8 10.92 -24.32 -26.65
N ILE A 9 11.44 -25.55 -26.78
CA ILE A 9 10.87 -26.75 -26.16
C ILE A 9 10.99 -26.74 -24.63
N ILE A 10 12.12 -26.26 -24.08
CA ILE A 10 12.30 -26.10 -22.62
C ILE A 10 11.38 -25.00 -22.08
N CYS A 11 11.08 -24.00 -22.89
CA CYS A 11 10.38 -22.82 -22.41
C CYS A 11 8.86 -23.00 -22.25
N ASN A 12 8.26 -24.00 -22.89
CA ASN A 12 6.81 -24.06 -23.17
C ASN A 12 6.35 -22.77 -23.87
N SER A 13 5.47 -22.87 -24.86
CA SER A 13 5.00 -21.77 -25.71
C SER A 13 4.31 -20.59 -25.01
N GLU A 14 4.31 -20.52 -23.67
CA GLU A 14 3.92 -19.33 -22.91
C GLU A 14 5.13 -18.39 -22.75
N ALA A 15 5.53 -17.76 -23.85
CA ALA A 15 6.68 -16.84 -23.99
C ALA A 15 6.65 -15.59 -23.10
N PHE A 16 5.78 -15.49 -22.10
CA PHE A 16 5.48 -14.23 -21.39
C PHE A 16 5.45 -14.36 -19.87
N ALA A 17 5.95 -15.47 -19.33
CA ALA A 17 6.09 -15.62 -17.89
C ALA A 17 7.48 -16.18 -17.59
N LYS A 18 8.27 -15.48 -16.76
CA LYS A 18 9.28 -16.16 -15.94
C LYS A 18 8.55 -17.33 -15.27
N GLY A 19 8.83 -18.54 -15.74
CA GLY A 19 8.10 -19.73 -15.30
C GLY A 19 8.14 -19.86 -13.78
N LYS A 20 7.24 -20.68 -13.21
CA LYS A 20 7.24 -20.97 -11.75
C LYS A 20 8.60 -21.44 -11.22
N THR A 21 9.48 -21.93 -12.10
CA THR A 21 10.87 -22.28 -11.82
C THR A 21 11.81 -21.24 -12.42
N GLN A 22 12.67 -20.63 -11.61
CA GLN A 22 13.72 -19.75 -12.11
C GLN A 22 14.65 -20.52 -13.05
N LYS A 23 14.97 -19.90 -14.19
CA LYS A 23 15.91 -20.43 -15.18
C LYS A 23 17.13 -19.52 -15.19
N TRP A 24 18.32 -20.12 -15.17
CA TRP A 24 19.59 -19.39 -15.20
C TRP A 24 20.38 -19.86 -16.41
N ILE A 25 21.00 -18.92 -17.12
CA ILE A 25 21.90 -19.20 -18.24
C ILE A 25 23.22 -18.46 -18.02
N VAL A 26 24.31 -19.15 -18.34
CA VAL A 26 25.66 -18.55 -18.31
C VAL A 26 26.00 -18.15 -19.73
N VAL A 27 26.22 -16.86 -19.94
CA VAL A 27 26.60 -16.29 -21.24
C VAL A 27 28.09 -15.96 -21.17
N TYR A 28 28.87 -16.60 -22.05
CA TYR A 28 30.29 -16.35 -22.12
C TYR A 28 30.54 -14.90 -22.59
N PRO A 29 31.40 -14.12 -21.91
CA PRO A 29 31.55 -12.68 -22.11
C PRO A 29 32.32 -12.35 -23.39
N SER A 30 31.68 -12.53 -24.55
CA SER A 30 32.17 -12.10 -25.86
C SER A 30 31.20 -11.12 -26.51
N GLU A 31 31.70 -10.22 -27.36
CA GLU A 31 30.86 -9.23 -28.07
C GLU A 31 29.83 -9.87 -28.99
N GLU A 32 30.09 -11.09 -29.50
CA GLU A 32 29.12 -11.87 -30.27
C GLU A 32 27.99 -12.39 -29.39
N ASN A 33 28.31 -12.93 -28.20
CA ASN A 33 27.32 -13.51 -27.31
C ASN A 33 26.47 -12.47 -26.59
N LYS A 34 27.02 -11.27 -26.35
CA LYS A 34 26.29 -10.15 -25.74
C LYS A 34 25.04 -9.75 -26.53
N GLN A 35 25.03 -9.96 -27.84
CA GLN A 35 23.88 -9.65 -28.70
C GLN A 35 22.65 -10.52 -28.40
N TYR A 36 22.84 -11.69 -27.78
CA TYR A 36 21.76 -12.62 -27.44
C TYR A 36 21.25 -12.46 -26.00
N ILE A 37 21.84 -11.56 -25.21
CA ILE A 37 21.43 -11.35 -23.81
C ILE A 37 19.97 -10.90 -23.77
N GLU A 38 19.59 -9.91 -24.60
CA GLU A 38 18.21 -9.41 -24.69
C GLU A 38 17.24 -10.54 -25.06
N ASP A 39 17.57 -11.36 -26.05
CA ASP A 39 16.75 -12.52 -26.46
C ASP A 39 16.53 -13.53 -25.30
N TYR A 40 17.58 -13.79 -24.49
CA TYR A 40 17.47 -14.70 -23.35
C TYR A 40 16.68 -14.10 -22.18
N GLU A 41 16.79 -12.79 -21.95
CA GLU A 41 15.99 -12.08 -20.96
C GLU A 41 14.50 -12.09 -21.34
N GLU A 42 14.18 -11.87 -22.63
CA GLU A 42 12.82 -11.99 -23.17
C GLU A 42 12.27 -13.42 -23.01
N GLN A 43 13.10 -14.45 -23.16
CA GLN A 43 12.74 -15.84 -22.88
C GLN A 43 12.61 -16.16 -21.38
N GLY A 44 12.89 -15.19 -20.51
CA GLY A 44 12.71 -15.28 -19.06
C GLY A 44 13.88 -15.93 -18.31
N PHE A 45 15.08 -15.97 -18.89
CA PHE A 45 16.28 -16.41 -18.19
C PHE A 45 16.87 -15.31 -17.31
N ASN A 46 17.47 -15.69 -16.18
CA ASN A 46 18.40 -14.84 -15.45
C ASN A 46 19.81 -15.08 -16.00
N ILE A 47 20.52 -13.99 -16.30
CA ILE A 47 21.81 -14.04 -17.01
C ILE A 47 22.97 -14.00 -16.01
N ILE A 48 23.95 -14.88 -16.22
CA ILE A 48 25.26 -14.82 -15.58
C ILE A 48 26.29 -14.61 -16.68
N GLU A 49 26.86 -13.40 -16.76
CA GLU A 49 28.00 -13.13 -17.64
C GLU A 49 29.28 -13.60 -16.95
N ALA A 50 29.82 -14.73 -17.38
CA ALA A 50 31.04 -15.31 -16.81
C ALA A 50 31.67 -16.28 -17.80
N ASP A 51 33.00 -16.36 -17.78
CA ASP A 51 33.66 -17.51 -18.39
C ASP A 51 33.59 -18.74 -17.45
N THR A 52 34.03 -19.90 -17.96
CA THR A 52 34.01 -21.15 -17.19
C THR A 52 34.84 -21.05 -15.91
N MET A 53 35.97 -20.34 -15.95
CA MET A 53 36.86 -20.22 -14.79
C MET A 53 36.22 -19.31 -13.74
N ASP A 54 35.71 -18.16 -14.14
CA ASP A 54 35.03 -17.19 -13.26
C ASP A 54 33.87 -17.86 -12.51
N LEU A 55 33.04 -18.65 -13.22
CA LEU A 55 31.93 -19.36 -12.60
C LEU A 55 32.39 -20.42 -11.60
N ILE A 56 33.41 -21.21 -11.95
CA ILE A 56 33.96 -22.24 -11.06
C ILE A 56 34.58 -21.61 -9.82
N GLU A 57 35.32 -20.51 -9.97
CA GLU A 57 35.89 -19.77 -8.84
C GLU A 57 34.82 -19.20 -7.92
N TYR A 58 33.75 -18.63 -8.49
CA TYR A 58 32.60 -18.15 -7.73
C TYR A 58 31.97 -19.28 -6.91
N LEU A 59 31.66 -20.40 -7.56
CA LEU A 59 31.08 -21.58 -6.90
C LEU A 59 32.01 -22.14 -5.82
N HIS A 60 33.32 -22.17 -6.07
CA HIS A 60 34.31 -22.64 -5.10
C HIS A 60 34.33 -21.79 -3.81
N LYS A 61 34.09 -20.49 -3.93
CA LYS A 61 34.02 -19.56 -2.79
C LYS A 61 32.70 -19.68 -2.00
N MET A 62 31.68 -20.37 -2.54
CA MET A 62 30.41 -20.54 -1.84
C MET A 62 30.51 -21.64 -0.77
N PRO A 63 29.99 -21.41 0.45
CA PRO A 63 29.96 -22.43 1.49
C PRO A 63 28.93 -23.52 1.14
N PHE A 64 29.39 -24.67 0.64
CA PHE A 64 28.55 -25.84 0.31
C PHE A 64 28.03 -26.62 1.53
N THR A 65 28.34 -26.17 2.74
CA THR A 65 27.81 -26.83 3.95
C THR A 65 26.31 -26.59 4.03
N LYS A 66 25.54 -27.68 3.94
CA LYS A 66 24.14 -27.74 4.40
C LYS A 66 24.07 -26.97 5.72
N LYS A 67 23.40 -25.81 5.75
CA LYS A 67 23.13 -25.12 7.02
C LYS A 67 22.38 -26.14 7.87
N ASN A 68 23.04 -26.68 8.90
CA ASN A 68 22.32 -27.33 9.97
C ASN A 68 21.47 -26.21 10.56
N ILE A 69 20.18 -26.19 10.21
CA ILE A 69 19.19 -25.33 10.81
C ILE A 69 19.16 -25.75 12.28
N SER A 70 20.02 -25.17 13.11
CA SER A 70 19.89 -25.27 14.54
C SER A 70 18.52 -24.66 14.83
N SER A 71 17.54 -25.50 15.14
CA SER A 71 16.25 -25.04 15.61
C SER A 71 16.53 -24.19 16.84
N SER A 72 16.46 -22.86 16.68
CA SER A 72 16.37 -21.97 17.81
C SER A 72 15.21 -22.47 18.67
N ASN A 73 15.47 -22.87 19.92
CA ASN A 73 14.39 -23.26 20.85
C ASN A 73 13.44 -22.09 21.17
N LEU A 74 13.79 -20.87 20.73
CA LEU A 74 12.95 -19.68 20.77
C LEU A 74 11.70 -19.86 19.87
N LYS A 75 10.55 -19.85 20.51
CA LYS A 75 9.24 -19.83 19.87
C LYS A 75 8.86 -18.39 19.56
N TYR A 76 9.31 -17.89 18.41
CA TYR A 76 8.95 -16.56 17.92
C TYR A 76 7.43 -16.36 17.83
N GLU A 77 6.69 -17.43 17.51
CA GLU A 77 5.22 -17.49 17.50
C GLU A 77 4.60 -17.06 18.85
N ASP A 78 5.24 -17.34 19.98
CA ASP A 78 4.68 -16.99 21.30
C ASP A 78 4.84 -15.48 21.59
N HIS A 79 5.85 -14.84 21.00
CA HIS A 79 6.14 -13.42 21.22
C HIS A 79 5.51 -12.51 20.17
N PHE A 80 5.37 -13.00 18.94
CA PHE A 80 4.88 -12.30 17.75
C PHE A 80 3.97 -13.23 16.91
N PRO A 81 2.81 -13.66 17.45
CA PRO A 81 1.97 -14.70 16.83
C PRO A 81 1.43 -14.33 15.46
N LYS A 82 1.17 -13.04 15.23
CA LYS A 82 0.59 -12.51 13.99
C LYS A 82 1.65 -11.98 13.02
N ASN A 83 2.84 -11.64 13.51
CA ASN A 83 3.90 -11.02 12.72
C ASN A 83 4.98 -12.01 12.28
N TYR A 84 5.26 -13.04 13.08
CA TYR A 84 6.25 -14.05 12.69
C TYR A 84 5.69 -14.93 11.57
N VAL A 85 6.36 -14.94 10.43
CA VAL A 85 5.93 -15.71 9.25
C VAL A 85 6.27 -17.18 9.46
N SER A 86 5.30 -17.92 10.00
CA SER A 86 5.42 -19.36 10.26
C SER A 86 4.80 -20.21 9.14
N GLU A 87 5.24 -21.47 9.04
CA GLU A 87 4.64 -22.48 8.16
C GLU A 87 3.16 -22.76 8.48
N LYS A 88 2.69 -22.45 9.70
CA LYS A 88 1.27 -22.57 10.05
C LYS A 88 0.45 -21.49 9.35
N LEU A 89 0.92 -20.24 9.32
CA LEU A 89 0.23 -19.14 8.65
C LEU A 89 0.06 -19.41 7.14
N LYS A 90 1.04 -20.09 6.51
CA LYS A 90 0.94 -20.55 5.11
C LYS A 90 -0.20 -21.54 4.86
N LYS A 91 -0.67 -22.28 5.88
CA LYS A 91 -1.69 -23.34 5.73
C LYS A 91 -3.11 -22.89 6.10
N PHE A 92 -3.26 -21.92 6.98
CA PHE A 92 -4.56 -21.52 7.55
C PHE A 92 -5.23 -20.33 6.87
N SER A 93 -4.62 -19.74 5.84
CA SER A 93 -5.17 -18.54 5.19
C SER A 93 -6.52 -18.81 4.52
N VAL A 94 -7.58 -18.14 4.98
CA VAL A 94 -8.92 -18.20 4.39
C VAL A 94 -8.89 -17.57 3.00
N ARG A 95 -9.26 -18.34 1.98
CA ARG A 95 -9.29 -17.85 0.59
C ARG A 95 -10.48 -16.92 0.40
N ARG A 96 -10.23 -15.72 -0.10
CA ARG A 96 -11.25 -14.80 -0.60
C ARG A 96 -11.26 -14.75 -2.13
N PRO A 97 -12.36 -14.31 -2.76
CA PRO A 97 -12.40 -14.10 -4.21
C PRO A 97 -11.32 -13.11 -4.67
N VAL A 98 -10.55 -13.47 -5.71
CA VAL A 98 -9.49 -12.60 -6.26
C VAL A 98 -10.04 -11.26 -6.79
N VAL A 99 -11.34 -11.23 -7.13
CA VAL A 99 -12.03 -10.00 -7.56
C VAL A 99 -11.96 -8.92 -6.47
N ASP A 100 -11.97 -9.30 -5.19
CA ASP A 100 -11.90 -8.34 -4.08
C ASP A 100 -10.53 -7.65 -4.05
N PHE A 101 -9.45 -8.41 -4.29
CA PHE A 101 -8.09 -7.88 -4.43
C PHE A 101 -8.00 -6.88 -5.59
N PHE A 102 -8.44 -7.27 -6.80
CA PHE A 102 -8.41 -6.38 -7.96
C PHE A 102 -9.39 -5.20 -7.87
N SER A 103 -10.36 -5.25 -6.96
CA SER A 103 -11.26 -4.13 -6.62
C SER A 103 -10.64 -3.13 -5.64
N GLY A 104 -9.38 -3.36 -5.23
CA GLY A 104 -8.60 -2.45 -4.38
C GLY A 104 -8.69 -2.74 -2.88
N ALA A 105 -9.06 -3.96 -2.48
CA ALA A 105 -8.92 -4.40 -1.09
C ALA A 105 -7.44 -4.55 -0.70
N GLU A 106 -7.11 -4.37 0.58
CA GLU A 106 -5.73 -4.57 1.07
C GLU A 106 -5.26 -6.02 0.86
N PRO A 107 -4.00 -6.25 0.44
CA PRO A 107 -3.50 -7.60 0.19
C PRO A 107 -3.52 -8.45 1.46
N GLN A 108 -4.12 -9.62 1.37
CA GLN A 108 -4.10 -10.63 2.43
C GLN A 108 -3.12 -11.76 2.09
N ILE A 109 -2.71 -12.49 3.13
CA ILE A 109 -1.84 -13.67 2.98
C ILE A 109 -2.48 -14.69 2.00
N SER A 110 -3.79 -14.84 2.04
CA SER A 110 -4.50 -15.75 1.13
C SER A 110 -4.42 -15.33 -0.34
N ASP A 111 -4.32 -14.04 -0.63
CA ASP A 111 -4.23 -13.54 -2.01
C ASP A 111 -2.90 -13.95 -2.64
N ILE A 112 -1.79 -13.78 -1.90
CA ILE A 112 -0.44 -14.09 -2.40
C ILE A 112 -0.15 -15.60 -2.43
N LEU A 113 -0.85 -16.39 -1.60
CA LEU A 113 -0.77 -17.86 -1.62
C LEU A 113 -1.69 -18.46 -2.68
N SER A 114 -2.75 -17.74 -3.06
CA SER A 114 -3.51 -18.05 -4.26
C SER A 114 -2.64 -17.65 -5.45
N ASN A 115 -2.32 -18.57 -6.36
CA ASN A 115 -1.52 -18.27 -7.56
C ASN A 115 -2.19 -17.22 -8.50
N ASN A 116 -3.27 -16.58 -8.08
CA ASN A 116 -4.03 -15.59 -8.82
C ASN A 116 -3.42 -14.18 -8.74
N VAL A 117 -2.62 -13.87 -7.71
CA VAL A 117 -1.86 -12.61 -7.66
C VAL A 117 -0.44 -12.91 -8.13
N CYS A 118 -0.14 -12.49 -9.36
CA CYS A 118 1.16 -12.76 -9.98
C CYS A 118 2.30 -11.97 -9.32
N ARG A 119 3.50 -12.54 -9.36
CA ARG A 119 4.74 -11.84 -9.03
C ARG A 119 5.21 -11.10 -10.29
N ILE A 120 5.48 -9.81 -10.15
CA ILE A 120 6.01 -8.95 -11.22
C ILE A 120 7.54 -8.90 -11.17
N SER A 121 8.17 -8.31 -12.18
CA SER A 121 9.62 -8.20 -12.38
C SER A 121 10.35 -7.75 -11.11
N TYR A 122 9.81 -6.72 -10.43
CA TYR A 122 10.35 -6.18 -9.18
C TYR A 122 10.52 -7.18 -8.04
N PHE A 123 9.78 -8.29 -8.04
CA PHE A 123 9.98 -9.35 -7.05
C PHE A 123 11.41 -9.86 -7.06
N ASN A 124 11.93 -10.20 -8.24
CA ASN A 124 13.29 -10.73 -8.35
C ASN A 124 14.35 -9.64 -8.12
N GLU A 125 14.08 -8.42 -8.58
CA GLU A 125 14.96 -7.28 -8.33
C GLU A 125 15.15 -7.03 -6.82
N VAL A 126 14.04 -7.03 -6.07
CA VAL A 126 14.08 -6.84 -4.62
C VAL A 126 14.75 -8.04 -3.92
N VAL A 127 14.45 -9.29 -4.32
CA VAL A 127 15.13 -10.47 -3.76
C VAL A 127 16.65 -10.37 -3.91
N ASN A 128 17.13 -10.02 -5.10
CA ASN A 128 18.56 -9.87 -5.35
C ASN A 128 19.18 -8.79 -4.45
N ARG A 129 18.45 -7.69 -4.23
CA ARG A 129 18.93 -6.58 -3.40
C ARG A 129 18.89 -6.87 -1.91
N ILE A 130 17.90 -7.65 -1.45
CA ILE A 130 17.82 -8.16 -0.07
C ILE A 130 19.02 -9.05 0.26
N ILE A 131 19.52 -9.81 -0.72
CA ILE A 131 20.68 -10.68 -0.51
C ILE A 131 21.97 -9.87 -0.38
N THR A 132 22.07 -8.71 -1.05
CA THR A 132 23.29 -7.90 -1.08
C THR A 132 23.32 -6.77 -0.04
N ASN A 133 22.17 -6.28 0.42
CA ASN A 133 22.06 -5.09 1.27
C ASN A 133 21.39 -5.39 2.62
N ASP A 134 21.79 -4.67 3.65
CA ASP A 134 21.17 -4.73 4.98
C ASP A 134 19.80 -4.02 5.02
N THR A 135 19.55 -3.05 4.14
CA THR A 135 18.27 -2.33 4.06
C THR A 135 17.85 -2.10 2.61
N VAL A 136 16.58 -2.38 2.32
CA VAL A 136 15.94 -2.11 1.03
C VAL A 136 14.67 -1.30 1.25
N LEU A 137 14.61 -0.11 0.65
CA LEU A 137 13.44 0.76 0.65
C LEU A 137 12.71 0.67 -0.70
N ILE A 138 11.50 0.13 -0.66
CA ILE A 138 10.58 0.08 -1.79
C ILE A 138 9.74 1.36 -1.80
N THR A 139 9.92 2.20 -2.81
CA THR A 139 9.11 3.40 -3.02
C THR A 139 8.12 3.23 -4.16
N GLY A 140 7.08 4.06 -4.17
CA GLY A 140 6.23 4.19 -5.35
C GLY A 140 4.94 4.95 -5.06
N ILE A 141 4.22 5.32 -6.11
CA ILE A 141 2.91 5.99 -5.98
C ILE A 141 1.86 5.10 -5.28
N PRO A 142 0.79 5.65 -4.68
CA PRO A 142 -0.28 4.84 -4.11
C PRO A 142 -0.80 3.78 -5.09
N GLY A 143 -1.06 2.57 -4.57
CA GLY A 143 -1.63 1.45 -5.32
C GLY A 143 -0.74 0.75 -6.36
N CYS A 144 0.54 1.11 -6.51
CA CYS A 144 1.46 0.39 -7.39
C CYS A 144 1.83 -1.05 -6.91
N GLY A 145 1.20 -1.56 -5.86
CA GLY A 145 1.41 -2.94 -5.39
C GLY A 145 2.52 -3.12 -4.35
N LYS A 146 3.01 -2.06 -3.71
CA LYS A 146 4.06 -2.13 -2.66
C LYS A 146 3.75 -3.13 -1.55
N SER A 147 2.59 -2.99 -0.92
CA SER A 147 2.16 -3.88 0.17
C SER A 147 2.05 -5.33 -0.30
N THR A 148 1.57 -5.55 -1.52
CA THR A 148 1.49 -6.87 -2.16
C THR A 148 2.87 -7.47 -2.37
N LEU A 149 3.81 -6.70 -2.94
CA LEU A 149 5.19 -7.11 -3.18
C LEU A 149 5.89 -7.45 -1.85
N LEU A 150 5.75 -6.58 -0.85
CA LEU A 150 6.36 -6.78 0.46
C LEU A 150 5.82 -8.06 1.13
N LEU A 151 4.50 -8.33 1.00
CA LEU A 151 3.89 -9.56 1.50
C LEU A 151 4.36 -10.80 0.73
N GLN A 152 4.46 -10.71 -0.60
CA GLN A 152 5.01 -11.79 -1.45
C GLN A 152 6.44 -12.15 -1.05
N LEU A 153 7.29 -11.16 -0.73
CA LEU A 153 8.66 -11.37 -0.26
C LEU A 153 8.69 -11.98 1.15
N ALA A 154 7.84 -11.53 2.06
CA ALA A 154 7.77 -12.06 3.41
C ALA A 154 7.40 -13.55 3.44
N PHE A 155 6.56 -14.02 2.51
CA PHE A 155 6.10 -15.42 2.44
C PHE A 155 6.79 -16.27 1.37
N SER A 156 7.75 -15.68 0.65
CA SER A 156 8.55 -16.35 -0.37
C SER A 156 9.48 -17.41 0.24
N ASP A 157 9.84 -18.45 -0.51
CA ASP A 157 10.83 -19.45 -0.07
C ASP A 157 12.24 -19.11 -0.59
N GLU A 158 12.35 -18.12 -1.47
CA GLU A 158 13.60 -17.63 -2.07
C GLU A 158 14.47 -16.82 -1.09
N ILE A 159 13.87 -16.28 -0.02
CA ILE A 159 14.60 -15.61 1.06
C ILE A 159 14.75 -16.58 2.24
N ASP A 160 15.97 -17.04 2.54
CA ASP A 160 16.25 -17.99 3.63
C ASP A 160 16.55 -17.26 4.95
N GLY A 161 15.69 -17.42 5.96
CA GLY A 161 15.89 -16.83 7.29
C GLY A 161 14.61 -16.73 8.10
N LYS A 162 14.73 -16.14 9.30
CA LYS A 162 13.57 -15.78 10.13
C LYS A 162 12.91 -14.54 9.56
N LYS A 163 11.58 -14.55 9.44
CA LYS A 163 10.84 -13.47 8.78
C LYS A 163 9.76 -12.93 9.68
N PHE A 164 9.67 -11.61 9.74
CA PHE A 164 8.61 -10.91 10.45
C PHE A 164 7.95 -9.89 9.52
N TRP A 165 6.63 -9.86 9.54
CA TRP A 165 5.81 -8.93 8.78
C TRP A 165 5.07 -7.98 9.71
N PHE A 166 5.18 -6.68 9.44
CA PHE A 166 4.49 -5.63 10.18
C PHE A 166 3.80 -4.68 9.21
N SER A 167 2.46 -4.64 9.24
CA SER A 167 1.69 -3.57 8.60
C SER A 167 1.91 -2.22 9.30
N ASN A 168 2.23 -2.30 10.59
CA ASN A 168 2.57 -1.21 11.49
C ASN A 168 3.43 -1.79 12.62
N ILE A 169 4.44 -1.06 13.09
CA ILE A 169 5.30 -1.49 14.20
C ILE A 169 5.57 -0.32 15.12
N THR A 170 5.31 -0.48 16.41
CA THR A 170 5.61 0.53 17.43
C THR A 170 7.08 0.49 17.83
N LYS A 171 7.57 1.59 18.42
CA LYS A 171 8.94 1.65 18.96
C LYS A 171 9.19 0.55 20.02
N GLN A 172 8.20 0.27 20.87
CA GLN A 172 8.31 -0.74 21.93
C GLN A 172 8.41 -2.16 21.35
N GLU A 173 7.62 -2.47 20.32
CA GLU A 173 7.71 -3.75 19.61
C GLU A 173 9.06 -3.91 18.90
N ALA A 174 9.58 -2.84 18.29
CA ALA A 174 10.91 -2.84 17.69
C ALA A 174 12.02 -3.11 18.71
N GLU A 175 11.97 -2.47 19.88
CA GLU A 175 12.92 -2.70 20.97
C GLU A 175 12.84 -4.13 21.51
N ARG A 176 11.62 -4.64 21.71
CA ARG A 176 11.37 -6.02 22.13
C ARG A 176 11.87 -7.04 21.10
N LEU A 177 11.63 -6.79 19.81
CA LEU A 177 12.12 -7.65 18.73
C LEU A 177 13.64 -7.65 18.70
N LYS A 178 14.28 -6.48 18.79
CA LYS A 178 15.75 -6.37 18.85
C LYS A 178 16.32 -7.17 20.02
N GLN A 179 15.73 -7.07 21.21
CA GLN A 179 16.15 -7.85 22.38
C GLN A 179 16.00 -9.36 22.17
N LEU A 180 14.90 -9.81 21.56
CA LEU A 180 14.64 -11.22 21.27
C LEU A 180 15.69 -11.80 20.29
N LEU A 181 16.19 -10.97 19.38
CA LEU A 181 17.09 -11.38 18.30
C LEU A 181 18.59 -11.21 18.63
N ILE A 182 18.96 -10.72 19.82
CA ILE A 182 20.37 -10.48 20.22
C ILE A 182 21.25 -11.71 20.02
N ASN A 183 20.71 -12.89 20.33
CA ASN A 183 21.43 -14.17 20.25
C ASN A 183 21.04 -15.02 19.04
N GLU A 184 20.25 -14.48 18.11
CA GLU A 184 19.89 -15.18 16.89
C GLU A 184 21.09 -15.24 15.94
N LYS A 185 21.38 -16.45 15.47
CA LYS A 185 22.50 -16.73 14.57
C LYS A 185 22.06 -16.79 13.11
N GLN A 186 20.77 -16.97 12.88
CA GLN A 186 20.18 -16.93 11.54
C GLN A 186 19.97 -15.49 11.11
N GLN A 187 20.01 -15.27 9.79
CA GLN A 187 19.58 -13.99 9.26
C GLN A 187 18.10 -13.76 9.54
N VAL A 188 17.78 -12.53 9.92
CA VAL A 188 16.41 -12.10 10.21
C VAL A 188 16.02 -11.03 9.22
N PHE A 189 14.86 -11.17 8.62
CA PHE A 189 14.27 -10.21 7.70
C PHE A 189 13.02 -9.61 8.35
N VAL A 190 12.96 -8.29 8.42
CA VAL A 190 11.82 -7.55 8.96
C VAL A 190 11.22 -6.71 7.85
N PHE A 191 9.98 -7.05 7.50
CA PHE A 191 9.20 -6.40 6.46
C PHE A 191 8.25 -5.39 7.12
N ILE A 192 8.35 -4.10 6.76
CA ILE A 192 7.53 -3.03 7.34
C ILE A 192 6.82 -2.26 6.24
N ASP A 193 5.49 -2.24 6.29
CA ASP A 193 4.68 -1.39 5.40
C ASP A 193 4.43 -0.01 6.04
N ASN A 194 4.21 1.01 5.19
CA ASN A 194 3.95 2.40 5.59
C ASN A 194 4.97 2.97 6.59
N LEU A 195 6.25 2.97 6.23
CA LEU A 195 7.37 3.42 7.07
C LEU A 195 7.14 4.76 7.81
N SER A 196 6.54 5.75 7.15
CA SER A 196 6.26 7.09 7.66
C SER A 196 5.32 7.13 8.88
N ASN A 197 4.59 6.04 9.13
CA ASN A 197 3.78 5.91 10.33
C ASN A 197 4.64 5.64 11.58
N ASN A 198 5.84 5.05 11.43
CA ASN A 198 6.66 4.57 12.55
C ASN A 198 8.17 4.74 12.33
N MET A 199 8.58 5.97 12.04
CA MET A 199 9.98 6.33 11.85
C MET A 199 10.85 5.94 13.07
N ASP A 200 10.33 6.07 14.29
CA ASP A 200 11.06 5.73 15.50
C ASP A 200 11.36 4.23 15.63
N ALA A 201 10.43 3.37 15.22
CA ALA A 201 10.61 1.92 15.23
C ALA A 201 11.66 1.49 14.21
N PHE A 202 11.60 2.07 13.00
CA PHE A 202 12.61 1.86 11.97
C PHE A 202 14.02 2.22 12.46
N LYS A 203 14.17 3.37 13.14
CA LYS A 203 15.44 3.79 13.72
C LYS A 203 16.01 2.75 14.68
N GLN A 204 15.18 2.17 15.55
CA GLN A 204 15.64 1.16 16.53
C GLN A 204 16.16 -0.11 15.85
N LEU A 205 15.50 -0.55 14.78
CA LEU A 205 15.83 -1.77 14.06
C LEU A 205 17.03 -1.59 13.11
N ARG A 206 17.16 -0.43 12.47
CA ARG A 206 18.24 -0.16 11.50
C ARG A 206 19.62 -0.21 12.13
N ASP A 207 19.73 0.17 13.40
CA ASP A 207 20.98 0.11 14.15
C ASP A 207 21.43 -1.33 14.51
N SER A 208 20.76 -2.37 13.99
CA SER A 208 21.04 -3.78 14.28
C SER A 208 21.66 -4.49 13.08
N THR A 209 22.89 -4.97 13.22
CA THR A 209 23.62 -5.68 12.14
C THR A 209 23.09 -7.08 11.83
N SER A 210 22.18 -7.61 12.64
CA SER A 210 21.57 -8.94 12.47
C SER A 210 20.22 -8.90 11.75
N ILE A 211 19.69 -7.70 11.47
CA ILE A 211 18.35 -7.50 10.92
C ILE A 211 18.47 -6.86 9.55
N ASN A 212 18.00 -7.57 8.54
CA ASN A 212 17.79 -7.04 7.21
C ASN A 212 16.40 -6.40 7.13
N LEU A 213 16.35 -5.12 6.79
CA LEU A 213 15.11 -4.37 6.72
C LEU A 213 14.61 -4.27 5.28
N VAL A 214 13.34 -4.61 5.06
CA VAL A 214 12.67 -4.40 3.78
C VAL A 214 11.45 -3.56 4.07
N VAL A 215 11.44 -2.33 3.59
CA VAL A 215 10.45 -1.34 4.01
C VAL A 215 9.76 -0.72 2.81
N ALA A 216 8.46 -0.45 2.90
CA ALA A 216 7.68 0.15 1.83
C ALA A 216 7.14 1.54 2.21
N GLU A 217 7.19 2.48 1.26
CA GLU A 217 6.62 3.81 1.45
C GLU A 217 6.19 4.50 0.15
N ARG A 218 5.31 5.50 0.26
CA ARG A 218 4.92 6.41 -0.82
C ARG A 218 6.08 7.31 -1.22
N THR A 219 6.25 7.54 -2.52
CA THR A 219 7.26 8.45 -3.07
C THR A 219 7.17 9.87 -2.49
N LEU A 220 5.96 10.36 -2.16
CA LEU A 220 5.78 11.69 -1.56
C LEU A 220 6.47 11.86 -0.19
N ASN A 221 6.62 10.76 0.56
CA ASN A 221 7.27 10.77 1.87
C ASN A 221 8.78 10.51 1.77
N PHE A 222 9.30 10.32 0.55
CA PHE A 222 10.70 9.98 0.28
C PHE A 222 11.69 11.01 0.81
N ASP A 223 11.50 12.30 0.46
CA ASP A 223 12.43 13.35 0.84
C ASP A 223 12.55 13.49 2.36
N TYR A 224 11.45 13.27 3.07
CA TYR A 224 11.41 13.26 4.52
C TYR A 224 12.22 12.08 5.10
N ILE A 225 12.05 10.88 4.54
CA ILE A 225 12.76 9.67 4.99
C ILE A 225 14.26 9.76 4.69
N LYS A 226 14.63 10.17 3.48
CA LYS A 226 16.04 10.27 3.06
C LYS A 226 16.81 11.22 3.98
N ARG A 227 16.22 12.38 4.31
CA ARG A 227 16.81 13.36 5.24
C ARG A 227 16.91 12.83 6.67
N SER A 228 15.96 11.99 7.09
CA SER A 228 15.90 11.49 8.46
C SER A 228 16.86 10.33 8.73
N PHE A 229 17.20 9.54 7.70
CA PHE A 229 17.87 8.25 7.90
C PHE A 229 19.08 7.95 7.01
N ASN A 230 19.61 8.90 6.23
CA ASN A 230 20.75 8.66 5.32
C ASN A 230 20.59 7.38 4.50
N ILE A 231 19.43 7.22 3.84
CA ILE A 231 19.22 6.11 2.91
C ILE A 231 19.95 6.43 1.60
N ASP A 232 20.83 5.54 1.20
CA ASP A 232 21.59 5.70 -0.03
C ASP A 232 20.73 5.36 -1.26
N SER A 233 21.05 5.95 -2.42
CA SER A 233 20.33 5.69 -3.67
C SER A 233 20.30 4.21 -4.05
N HIS A 234 21.36 3.46 -3.71
CA HIS A 234 21.45 2.03 -3.99
C HIS A 234 20.65 1.16 -3.00
N GLU A 235 20.03 1.71 -1.96
CA GLU A 235 19.12 0.98 -1.08
C GLU A 235 17.67 1.07 -1.60
N ILE A 236 17.41 1.92 -2.59
CA ILE A 236 16.05 2.28 -3.02
C ILE A 236 15.68 1.55 -4.31
N ILE A 237 14.43 1.08 -4.39
CA ILE A 237 13.77 0.56 -5.59
C ILE A 237 12.43 1.28 -5.74
N ASP A 238 12.21 1.99 -6.85
CA ASP A 238 10.90 2.56 -7.20
C ASP A 238 10.13 1.59 -8.10
N ILE A 239 8.95 1.18 -7.64
CA ILE A 239 8.10 0.19 -8.32
C ILE A 239 6.88 0.83 -9.02
N SER A 240 6.93 2.14 -9.28
CA SER A 240 5.78 2.85 -9.84
C SER A 240 5.41 2.44 -11.26
N ASN A 241 6.38 1.98 -12.05
CA ASN A 241 6.22 1.71 -13.49
C ASN A 241 6.21 0.21 -13.75
N LEU A 242 5.48 -0.24 -14.78
CA LEU A 242 5.46 -1.65 -15.19
C LEU A 242 6.09 -1.82 -16.57
N CYS A 243 6.84 -2.90 -16.75
CA CYS A 243 7.29 -3.34 -18.07
C CYS A 243 6.16 -4.09 -18.81
N GLN A 244 6.35 -4.36 -20.11
CA GLN A 244 5.33 -5.02 -20.93
C GLN A 244 5.01 -6.43 -20.43
N GLU A 245 6.02 -7.16 -19.98
CA GLU A 245 5.88 -8.51 -19.42
C GLU A 245 5.00 -8.48 -18.17
N ASP A 246 5.21 -7.51 -17.29
CA ASP A 246 4.41 -7.33 -16.08
C ASP A 246 2.95 -7.03 -16.41
N ILE A 247 2.70 -6.12 -17.37
CA ILE A 247 1.35 -5.78 -17.83
C ILE A 247 0.62 -7.04 -18.30
N GLN A 248 1.29 -7.87 -19.10
CA GLN A 248 0.71 -9.10 -19.62
C GLN A 248 0.40 -10.11 -18.51
N LEU A 249 1.33 -10.30 -17.56
CA LEU A 249 1.13 -11.17 -16.40
C LEU A 249 -0.08 -10.73 -15.57
N ILE A 250 -0.18 -9.43 -15.30
CA ILE A 250 -1.30 -8.84 -14.55
C ILE A 250 -2.61 -9.05 -15.31
N CYS A 251 -2.67 -8.76 -16.61
CA CYS A 251 -3.87 -8.99 -17.43
C CYS A 251 -4.27 -10.47 -17.47
N LYS A 252 -3.30 -11.39 -17.62
CA LYS A 252 -3.54 -12.85 -17.56
C LYS A 252 -4.13 -13.25 -16.22
N SER A 253 -3.61 -12.71 -15.12
CA SER A 253 -4.08 -12.99 -13.76
C SER A 253 -5.53 -12.52 -13.51
N MET A 254 -5.96 -11.46 -14.21
CA MET A 254 -7.34 -10.96 -14.21
C MET A 254 -8.26 -11.70 -15.21
N ASN A 255 -7.75 -12.68 -15.97
CA ASN A 255 -8.43 -13.29 -17.12
C ASN A 255 -8.92 -12.23 -18.14
N ARG A 256 -8.07 -11.23 -18.43
CA ARG A 256 -8.36 -10.14 -19.38
C ARG A 256 -7.33 -10.11 -20.51
N PRO A 257 -7.72 -9.69 -21.73
CA PRO A 257 -6.76 -9.49 -22.81
C PRO A 257 -5.81 -8.33 -22.48
N SER A 258 -4.52 -8.50 -22.78
CA SER A 258 -3.48 -7.48 -22.55
C SER A 258 -3.36 -6.47 -23.68
N VAL A 259 -3.99 -6.71 -24.84
CA VAL A 259 -3.83 -5.91 -26.07
C VAL A 259 -4.11 -4.42 -25.83
N ASP A 260 -5.19 -4.08 -25.14
CA ASP A 260 -5.54 -2.68 -24.93
C ASP A 260 -4.67 -2.03 -23.84
N ALA A 261 -4.27 -2.80 -22.82
CA ALA A 261 -3.36 -2.33 -21.76
C ALA A 261 -1.95 -2.05 -22.30
N LEU A 262 -1.47 -2.85 -23.26
CA LEU A 262 -0.20 -2.64 -23.95
C LEU A 262 -0.23 -1.40 -24.86
N LYS A 263 -1.38 -1.11 -25.52
CA LYS A 263 -1.55 0.15 -26.27
C LYS A 263 -1.45 1.38 -25.37
N LEU A 264 -1.95 1.29 -24.13
CA LEU A 264 -1.81 2.36 -23.13
C LEU A 264 -0.32 2.58 -22.80
N SER A 265 0.45 1.52 -22.57
CA SER A 265 1.91 1.60 -22.35
C SER A 265 2.68 2.11 -23.56
N SER A 266 2.19 1.86 -24.78
CA SER A 266 2.81 2.40 -26.01
C SER A 266 2.62 3.92 -26.15
N SER A 267 1.64 4.50 -25.45
CA SER A 267 1.29 5.92 -25.52
C SER A 267 1.65 6.72 -24.26
N ASN A 268 1.97 6.04 -23.16
CA ASN A 268 2.44 6.61 -21.89
C ASN A 268 3.72 5.91 -21.45
N GLU A 269 4.80 6.67 -21.28
CA GLU A 269 6.12 6.14 -20.87
C GLU A 269 6.15 5.60 -19.44
N ASN A 270 5.17 5.96 -18.60
CA ASN A 270 5.08 5.54 -17.20
C ASN A 270 3.68 4.99 -16.94
N VAL A 271 3.53 3.67 -16.89
CA VAL A 271 2.24 3.01 -16.61
C VAL A 271 2.36 2.18 -15.34
N SER A 272 1.49 2.45 -14.38
CA SER A 272 1.46 1.82 -13.07
C SER A 272 0.51 0.63 -12.98
N LEU A 273 0.71 -0.23 -11.97
CA LEU A 273 -0.21 -1.34 -11.67
C LEU A 273 -1.65 -0.87 -11.50
N LEU A 274 -1.86 0.28 -10.85
CA LEU A 274 -3.19 0.87 -10.76
C LEU A 274 -3.78 1.15 -12.13
N GLU A 275 -3.06 1.84 -13.00
CA GLU A 275 -3.56 2.20 -14.33
C GLU A 275 -3.85 0.95 -15.15
N ILE A 276 -3.06 -0.12 -15.05
CA ILE A 276 -3.34 -1.38 -15.74
C ILE A 276 -4.57 -2.08 -15.18
N VAL A 277 -4.67 -2.23 -13.86
CA VAL A 277 -5.84 -2.84 -13.22
C VAL A 277 -7.08 -2.01 -13.56
N PHE A 278 -7.02 -0.69 -13.44
CA PHE A 278 -8.12 0.22 -13.77
C PHE A 278 -8.49 0.24 -15.25
N TYR A 279 -7.51 0.19 -16.14
CA TYR A 279 -7.74 0.20 -17.57
C TYR A 279 -8.32 -1.13 -18.04
N ALA A 280 -7.80 -2.26 -17.55
CA ALA A 280 -8.35 -3.59 -17.79
C ALA A 280 -9.73 -3.80 -17.12
N VAL A 281 -10.01 -3.07 -16.03
CA VAL A 281 -11.29 -3.05 -15.30
C VAL A 281 -12.21 -1.89 -15.77
N THR A 282 -11.78 -1.09 -16.75
CA THR A 282 -12.43 0.11 -17.35
C THR A 282 -12.65 1.30 -16.38
N ASP A 283 -11.75 2.31 -16.42
CA ASP A 283 -11.74 3.52 -15.56
C ASP A 283 -12.90 4.50 -15.86
N THR A 284 -13.38 4.58 -17.10
CA THR A 284 -14.60 5.34 -17.45
C THR A 284 -15.83 4.79 -16.72
N LEU A 285 -15.92 3.46 -16.62
CA LEU A 285 -17.01 2.81 -15.90
C LEU A 285 -16.91 2.98 -14.37
N ILE A 286 -15.74 3.25 -13.78
CA ILE A 286 -15.61 3.43 -12.32
C ILE A 286 -16.07 4.83 -11.91
N VAL A 287 -15.61 5.88 -12.59
CA VAL A 287 -16.12 7.24 -12.34
C VAL A 287 -17.62 7.28 -12.60
N ASP A 288 -18.09 6.68 -13.69
CA ASP A 288 -19.52 6.59 -13.99
C ASP A 288 -20.27 5.77 -12.94
N ARG A 289 -19.74 4.64 -12.45
CA ARG A 289 -20.36 3.86 -11.36
C ARG A 289 -20.37 4.60 -10.04
N ILE A 290 -19.31 5.31 -9.67
CA ILE A 290 -19.27 6.14 -8.47
C ILE A 290 -20.32 7.26 -8.60
N ASN A 291 -20.41 7.90 -9.76
CA ASN A 291 -21.41 8.94 -10.01
C ASN A 291 -22.83 8.39 -9.96
N VAL A 292 -23.09 7.22 -10.57
CA VAL A 292 -24.38 6.52 -10.48
C VAL A 292 -24.69 6.21 -9.01
N TYR A 293 -23.73 5.65 -8.28
CA TYR A 293 -23.92 5.32 -6.86
C TYR A 293 -24.18 6.56 -5.99
N ILE A 294 -23.41 7.64 -6.16
CA ILE A 294 -23.66 8.92 -5.47
C ILE A 294 -25.06 9.46 -5.79
N ASN A 295 -25.49 9.35 -7.04
CA ASN A 295 -26.85 9.75 -7.43
C ASN A 295 -27.92 8.83 -6.83
N ASP A 296 -27.68 7.51 -6.77
CA ASP A 296 -28.57 6.55 -6.14
C ASP A 296 -28.74 6.87 -4.65
N LEU A 297 -27.64 7.16 -3.94
CA LEU A 297 -27.68 7.57 -2.54
C LEU A 297 -28.45 8.88 -2.35
N ARG A 298 -28.25 9.85 -3.25
CA ARG A 298 -28.94 11.14 -3.19
C ARG A 298 -30.45 11.01 -3.39
N MET A 299 -30.88 10.06 -4.22
CA MET A 299 -32.29 9.82 -4.54
C MET A 299 -32.92 8.75 -3.65
N PHE A 300 -32.16 8.17 -2.71
CA PHE A 300 -32.64 7.10 -1.85
C PHE A 300 -33.57 7.67 -0.77
N GLU A 301 -34.81 7.20 -0.75
CA GLU A 301 -35.82 7.57 0.24
C GLU A 301 -36.35 6.30 0.92
N ASP A 302 -36.40 6.31 2.25
CA ASP A 302 -36.98 5.26 3.09
C ASP A 302 -37.58 5.93 4.33
N ASP A 303 -38.88 5.75 4.58
CA ASP A 303 -39.62 6.43 5.66
C ASP A 303 -39.04 6.18 7.07
N LYS A 304 -38.23 5.12 7.22
CA LYS A 304 -37.58 4.76 8.49
C LYS A 304 -36.15 5.26 8.59
N LEU A 305 -35.62 5.89 7.55
CA LEU A 305 -34.24 6.34 7.48
C LEU A 305 -34.14 7.80 7.94
N ASN A 306 -33.61 8.02 9.13
CA ASN A 306 -33.39 9.35 9.69
C ASN A 306 -32.08 10.00 9.17
N ILE A 307 -31.12 9.19 8.70
CA ILE A 307 -29.79 9.63 8.28
C ILE A 307 -29.70 9.68 6.75
N ASP A 308 -29.21 10.80 6.20
CA ASP A 308 -28.86 10.90 4.78
C ASP A 308 -27.69 9.95 4.44
N LEU A 309 -27.93 8.99 3.54
CA LEU A 309 -26.92 7.99 3.18
C LEU A 309 -25.72 8.59 2.42
N LEU A 310 -25.92 9.64 1.64
CA LEU A 310 -24.83 10.33 0.94
C LEU A 310 -23.96 11.08 1.94
N GLU A 311 -24.55 11.64 2.99
CA GLU A 311 -23.82 12.26 4.08
C GLU A 311 -23.01 11.24 4.88
N LEU A 312 -23.62 10.13 5.30
CA LEU A 312 -22.95 9.02 5.98
C LEU A 312 -21.79 8.46 5.15
N PHE A 313 -22.03 8.26 3.85
CA PHE A 313 -20.99 7.85 2.89
C PHE A 313 -19.84 8.85 2.85
N THR A 314 -20.13 10.15 2.77
CA THR A 314 -19.13 11.20 2.67
C THR A 314 -18.29 11.29 3.95
N LEU A 315 -18.91 11.14 5.11
CA LEU A 315 -18.23 11.13 6.41
C LEU A 315 -17.21 9.99 6.52
N ILE A 316 -17.64 8.75 6.28
CA ILE A 316 -16.76 7.57 6.39
C ILE A 316 -15.66 7.59 5.33
N ASN A 317 -15.97 8.15 4.16
CA ASN A 317 -14.99 8.36 3.10
C ASN A 317 -13.94 9.41 3.49
N TYR A 318 -14.36 10.53 4.12
CA TYR A 318 -13.45 11.56 4.62
C TYR A 318 -12.47 11.02 5.67
N THR A 319 -12.94 10.25 6.66
CA THR A 319 -12.06 9.65 7.68
C THR A 319 -11.11 8.63 7.05
N SER A 320 -11.62 7.77 6.16
CA SER A 320 -10.82 6.78 5.42
C SER A 320 -9.72 7.43 4.57
N TYR A 321 -10.03 8.56 3.91
CA TYR A 321 -9.05 9.35 3.16
C TYR A 321 -7.97 9.96 4.05
N CYS A 322 -8.34 10.39 5.26
CA CYS A 322 -7.41 10.83 6.28
C CYS A 322 -6.58 9.69 6.89
N GLY A 323 -6.91 8.43 6.55
CA GLY A 323 -6.16 7.25 6.97
C GLY A 323 -6.56 6.70 8.34
N VAL A 324 -7.75 7.05 8.83
CA VAL A 324 -8.28 6.54 10.10
C VAL A 324 -9.69 5.94 9.92
N PRO A 325 -10.04 4.86 10.62
CA PRO A 325 -11.44 4.40 10.67
C PRO A 325 -12.35 5.42 11.37
N CYS A 326 -13.64 5.40 11.02
CA CYS A 326 -14.69 6.13 11.74
C CYS A 326 -15.22 5.25 12.87
N SER A 327 -15.16 5.70 14.13
CA SER A 327 -15.72 4.95 15.25
C SER A 327 -17.23 5.18 15.40
N MET A 328 -17.93 4.28 16.10
CA MET A 328 -19.34 4.51 16.44
C MET A 328 -19.55 5.77 17.26
N ASP A 329 -18.64 6.09 18.19
CA ASP A 329 -18.70 7.36 18.93
C ASP A 329 -18.67 8.57 17.97
N MET A 330 -17.78 8.56 16.97
CA MET A 330 -17.72 9.64 15.97
C MET A 330 -19.04 9.78 15.21
N LEU A 331 -19.70 8.67 14.85
CA LEU A 331 -21.00 8.71 14.19
C LEU A 331 -22.10 9.26 15.10
N ILE A 332 -22.11 8.87 16.37
CA ILE A 332 -23.08 9.35 17.36
C ILE A 332 -22.96 10.86 17.56
N PHE A 333 -21.74 11.37 17.75
CA PHE A 333 -21.53 12.82 17.90
C PHE A 333 -21.81 13.58 16.60
N TYR A 334 -21.46 13.01 15.44
CA TYR A 334 -21.71 13.67 14.16
C TYR A 334 -23.22 13.85 13.90
N PHE A 335 -24.00 12.78 14.09
CA PHE A 335 -25.43 12.72 13.80
C PHE A 335 -26.32 13.00 15.01
N GLU A 336 -25.79 13.59 16.10
CA GLU A 336 -26.53 13.80 17.36
C GLU A 336 -27.87 14.52 17.15
N GLU A 337 -27.95 15.47 16.22
CA GLU A 337 -29.16 16.23 15.90
C GLU A 337 -30.12 15.48 14.95
N ASP A 338 -29.64 14.46 14.24
CA ASP A 338 -30.37 13.76 13.18
C ASP A 338 -30.97 12.41 13.66
N ILE A 339 -30.50 11.87 14.79
CA ILE A 339 -30.92 10.55 15.30
C ILE A 339 -31.73 10.64 16.59
N ASN A 340 -32.64 9.70 16.78
CA ASN A 340 -33.35 9.53 18.05
C ASN A 340 -32.66 8.49 18.94
N GLU A 341 -32.12 7.45 18.32
CA GLU A 341 -31.37 6.39 19.01
C GLU A 341 -30.24 5.84 18.13
N TYR A 342 -29.24 5.20 18.75
CA TYR A 342 -28.10 4.62 18.02
C TYR A 342 -28.52 3.58 16.95
N LYS A 343 -29.72 3.01 17.07
CA LYS A 343 -30.25 2.07 16.06
C LYS A 343 -30.51 2.73 14.71
N ASP A 344 -30.73 4.05 14.67
CA ASP A 344 -30.88 4.79 13.42
C ASP A 344 -29.58 4.75 12.59
N ILE A 345 -28.43 4.82 13.27
CA ILE A 345 -27.10 4.66 12.65
C ILE A 345 -26.93 3.24 12.12
N LEU A 346 -27.25 2.23 12.93
CA LEU A 346 -27.15 0.82 12.50
C LEU A 346 -28.06 0.53 11.29
N TYR A 347 -29.27 1.09 11.28
CA TYR A 347 -30.20 0.95 10.16
C TYR A 347 -29.66 1.55 8.87
N ALA A 348 -29.03 2.72 8.95
CA ALA A 348 -28.37 3.34 7.80
C ALA A 348 -27.16 2.53 7.31
N LEU A 349 -26.35 2.00 8.23
CA LEU A 349 -25.19 1.16 7.93
C LEU A 349 -25.60 -0.17 7.26
N GLU A 350 -26.71 -0.80 7.66
CA GLU A 350 -27.23 -2.02 7.04
C GLU A 350 -27.46 -1.86 5.52
N LYS A 351 -27.91 -0.67 5.09
CA LYS A 351 -28.11 -0.34 3.66
C LYS A 351 -26.79 -0.16 2.90
N MET A 352 -25.69 0.07 3.62
CA MET A 352 -24.38 0.43 3.08
C MET A 352 -23.32 -0.68 3.23
N THR A 353 -23.69 -1.85 3.77
CA THR A 353 -22.81 -3.01 4.08
C THR A 353 -21.92 -3.49 2.93
N LYS A 354 -22.30 -3.22 1.67
CA LYS A 354 -21.51 -3.58 0.50
C LYS A 354 -20.28 -2.69 0.30
N ILE A 355 -20.28 -1.49 0.87
CA ILE A 355 -19.29 -0.45 0.61
C ILE A 355 -18.65 0.05 1.91
N ILE A 356 -19.41 0.13 2.99
CA ILE A 356 -18.90 0.36 4.34
C ILE A 356 -18.81 -1.00 5.02
N VAL A 357 -17.66 -1.26 5.62
CA VAL A 357 -17.40 -2.49 6.38
C VAL A 357 -16.78 -2.13 7.71
N GLU A 358 -16.92 -3.04 8.67
CA GLU A 358 -16.14 -2.97 9.90
C GLU A 358 -14.65 -3.09 9.57
N ALA A 359 -13.84 -2.27 10.24
CA ALA A 359 -12.41 -2.29 10.12
C ALA A 359 -11.88 -3.57 10.77
N ASP A 360 -11.31 -4.46 9.96
CA ASP A 360 -10.56 -5.61 10.45
C ASP A 360 -9.43 -5.09 11.36
N SER A 361 -9.51 -5.41 12.64
CA SER A 361 -8.57 -4.92 13.62
C SER A 361 -8.05 -6.07 14.45
N GLU A 362 -6.81 -6.41 14.19
CA GLU A 362 -6.03 -7.34 15.00
C GLU A 362 -5.44 -6.69 16.26
N ASN A 363 -5.84 -5.44 16.56
CA ASN A 363 -5.41 -4.62 17.70
C ASN A 363 -6.42 -4.74 18.86
N GLU A 364 -5.93 -4.99 20.08
CA GLU A 364 -6.74 -5.09 21.32
C GLU A 364 -7.56 -3.82 21.62
N ASP A 365 -7.16 -2.65 21.08
CA ASP A 365 -7.88 -1.36 21.24
C ASP A 365 -9.24 -1.31 20.50
N PHE A 366 -9.56 -2.29 19.67
CA PHE A 366 -10.83 -2.38 18.94
C PHE A 366 -11.90 -3.22 19.64
N GLU A 367 -11.59 -3.86 20.78
CA GLU A 367 -12.56 -4.71 21.48
C GLU A 367 -13.72 -3.94 22.13
N CYS A 368 -13.63 -2.61 22.24
CA CYS A 368 -14.58 -1.79 22.99
C CYS A 368 -15.66 -1.09 22.13
N GLN A 369 -15.50 -0.98 20.81
CA GLN A 369 -16.47 -0.33 19.92
C GLN A 369 -16.27 -0.71 18.45
N ASP A 370 -17.30 -0.50 17.63
CA ASP A 370 -17.20 -0.75 16.19
C ASP A 370 -16.48 0.40 15.48
N TYR A 371 -15.64 0.04 14.52
CA TYR A 371 -14.88 0.95 13.68
C TYR A 371 -15.18 0.66 12.22
N LEU A 372 -15.41 1.68 11.43
CA LEU A 372 -15.97 1.58 10.08
C LEU A 372 -15.02 2.21 9.06
N VAL A 373 -14.83 1.52 7.95
CA VAL A 373 -14.01 1.96 6.83
C VAL A 373 -14.71 1.73 5.50
N MET A 374 -14.28 2.48 4.49
CA MET A 374 -14.62 2.14 3.12
C MET A 374 -13.95 0.81 2.75
N ARG A 375 -14.72 -0.13 2.21
CA ARG A 375 -14.24 -1.44 1.74
C ARG A 375 -13.10 -1.33 0.73
N SER A 376 -13.09 -0.26 -0.07
CA SER A 376 -12.03 0.06 -1.02
C SER A 376 -11.49 1.46 -0.75
N LYS A 377 -10.23 1.53 -0.31
CA LYS A 377 -9.50 2.79 -0.10
C LYS A 377 -9.35 3.59 -1.39
N LEU A 378 -9.24 2.88 -2.50
CA LEU A 378 -9.14 3.44 -3.84
C LEU A 378 -10.48 4.07 -4.28
N PHE A 379 -11.58 3.37 -4.01
CA PHE A 379 -12.93 3.91 -4.19
C PHE A 379 -13.15 5.16 -3.33
N ALA A 380 -12.68 5.15 -2.08
CA ALA A 380 -12.73 6.29 -1.17
C ALA A 380 -11.99 7.52 -1.75
N GLU A 381 -10.71 7.35 -2.10
CA GLU A 381 -9.86 8.41 -2.66
C GLU A 381 -10.44 9.02 -3.95
N LYS A 382 -11.02 8.19 -4.84
CA LYS A 382 -11.68 8.68 -6.07
C LYS A 382 -13.01 9.35 -5.77
N SER A 383 -13.81 8.81 -4.87
CA SER A 383 -15.14 9.31 -4.53
C SER A 383 -15.12 10.70 -3.91
N ILE A 384 -14.12 11.04 -3.07
CA ILE A 384 -13.98 12.41 -2.53
C ILE A 384 -13.92 13.48 -3.63
N LYS A 385 -13.29 13.16 -4.76
CA LYS A 385 -13.20 14.10 -5.88
C LYS A 385 -14.50 14.23 -6.66
N LEU A 386 -15.42 13.27 -6.53
CA LEU A 386 -16.69 13.21 -7.25
C LEU A 386 -17.87 13.70 -6.42
N ILE A 387 -17.78 13.64 -5.09
CA ILE A 387 -18.78 14.21 -4.18
C ILE A 387 -18.96 15.70 -4.46
N ASP A 388 -20.21 16.14 -4.42
CA ASP A 388 -20.57 17.52 -4.73
C ASP A 388 -20.12 18.48 -3.61
N LYS A 389 -19.98 19.75 -4.00
CA LYS A 389 -19.50 20.82 -3.15
C LYS A 389 -20.37 21.04 -1.90
N ILE A 390 -21.68 20.85 -2.02
CA ILE A 390 -22.63 21.16 -0.94
C ILE A 390 -22.50 20.10 0.15
N THR A 391 -22.58 18.83 -0.23
CA THR A 391 -22.46 17.69 0.68
C THR A 391 -21.12 17.68 1.40
N MET A 392 -20.00 17.79 0.65
CA MET A 392 -18.67 17.75 1.25
C MET A 392 -18.41 18.92 2.21
N LYS A 393 -18.95 20.11 1.89
CA LYS A 393 -18.88 21.28 2.76
C LYS A 393 -19.66 21.08 4.06
N LYS A 394 -20.88 20.54 3.98
CA LYS A 394 -21.70 20.22 5.16
C LYS A 394 -20.91 19.28 6.09
N VAL A 395 -20.41 18.19 5.52
CA VAL A 395 -19.70 17.15 6.27
C VAL A 395 -18.45 17.68 6.96
N LEU A 396 -17.63 18.46 6.27
CA LEU A 396 -16.44 19.02 6.89
C LEU A 396 -16.76 19.98 8.04
N ASN A 397 -17.73 20.87 7.87
CA ASN A 397 -18.09 21.79 8.94
C ASN A 397 -18.66 21.03 10.15
N GLN A 398 -19.67 20.18 9.93
CA GLN A 398 -20.34 19.41 10.97
C GLN A 398 -19.37 18.48 11.72
N PHE A 399 -18.43 17.84 11.00
CA PHE A 399 -17.39 17.02 11.61
C PHE A 399 -16.59 17.82 12.65
N TRP A 400 -16.07 18.99 12.27
CA TRP A 400 -15.24 19.80 13.16
C TRP A 400 -16.05 20.63 14.16
N ASP A 401 -17.35 20.79 13.98
CA ASP A 401 -18.26 21.41 14.96
C ASP A 401 -18.59 20.42 16.09
N ASN A 402 -18.88 19.17 15.75
CA ASN A 402 -19.48 18.22 16.69
C ASN A 402 -18.49 17.19 17.25
N ILE A 403 -17.45 16.82 16.50
CA ILE A 403 -16.51 15.78 16.94
C ILE A 403 -15.29 16.41 17.63
N ASN A 404 -15.11 16.07 18.90
CA ASN A 404 -13.93 16.45 19.65
C ASN A 404 -12.70 15.63 19.20
N PRO A 405 -11.52 16.26 18.97
CA PRO A 405 -10.27 15.56 18.62
C PRO A 405 -9.89 14.40 19.54
N HIS A 406 -10.28 14.43 20.82
CA HIS A 406 -9.99 13.36 21.78
C HIS A 406 -10.76 12.06 21.52
N ILE A 407 -11.85 12.11 20.75
CA ILE A 407 -12.70 10.96 20.41
C ILE A 407 -12.26 10.38 19.06
N ILE A 408 -11.56 11.17 18.23
CA ILE A 408 -11.05 10.72 16.94
C ILE A 408 -9.95 9.67 17.16
N TYR A 409 -10.22 8.46 16.69
CA TYR A 409 -9.23 7.40 16.68
C TYR A 409 -7.99 7.81 15.88
N ARG A 410 -6.82 7.72 16.51
CA ARG A 410 -5.53 8.12 15.92
C ARG A 410 -5.58 9.52 15.30
N PHE A 411 -6.05 10.50 16.08
CA PHE A 411 -6.04 11.91 15.68
C PHE A 411 -4.67 12.41 15.18
N ASP A 412 -3.57 11.85 15.73
CA ASP A 412 -2.20 12.09 15.28
C ASP A 412 -1.94 11.75 13.80
N VAL A 413 -2.66 10.75 13.27
CA VAL A 413 -2.64 10.34 11.87
C VAL A 413 -3.60 11.20 11.06
N MET A 414 -4.85 11.35 11.52
CA MET A 414 -5.89 12.09 10.80
C MET A 414 -5.47 13.52 10.46
N LYS A 415 -4.88 14.24 11.42
CA LYS A 415 -4.49 15.66 11.26
C LYS A 415 -3.48 15.92 10.14
N ARG A 416 -2.79 14.87 9.65
CA ARG A 416 -1.83 14.98 8.52
C ARG A 416 -2.52 15.24 7.17
N LYS A 417 -3.83 14.99 7.07
CA LYS A 417 -4.63 15.15 5.85
C LYS A 417 -5.99 15.81 6.05
N ALA A 418 -6.46 15.89 7.29
CA ALA A 418 -7.75 16.48 7.66
C ALA A 418 -8.04 17.84 7.02
N TYR A 419 -7.00 18.64 6.80
CA TYR A 419 -7.07 20.04 6.41
C TYR A 419 -6.56 20.30 4.98
N ASP A 420 -6.56 19.26 4.14
CA ASP A 420 -5.99 19.29 2.79
C ASP A 420 -6.62 20.39 1.92
N THR A 421 -5.75 21.25 1.39
CA THR A 421 -6.11 22.36 0.50
C THR A 421 -6.71 21.94 -0.82
N ASP A 422 -6.44 20.73 -1.30
CA ASP A 422 -7.05 20.20 -2.52
C ASP A 422 -8.58 20.08 -2.35
N ILE A 423 -9.03 19.73 -1.15
CA ILE A 423 -10.46 19.62 -0.82
C ILE A 423 -11.04 21.01 -0.53
N THR A 424 -10.45 21.76 0.41
CA THR A 424 -11.01 23.03 0.89
C THR A 424 -11.10 24.08 -0.24
N THR A 425 -10.12 24.11 -1.15
CA THR A 425 -10.13 25.05 -2.30
C THR A 425 -11.30 24.78 -3.25
N LYS A 426 -11.70 23.51 -3.41
CA LYS A 426 -12.83 23.13 -4.27
C LYS A 426 -14.16 23.55 -3.63
N ILE A 427 -14.29 23.41 -2.31
CA ILE A 427 -15.59 23.48 -1.63
C ILE A 427 -15.89 24.83 -0.95
N PHE A 428 -14.89 25.60 -0.55
CA PHE A 428 -15.11 26.86 0.16
C PHE A 428 -14.89 28.07 -0.76
N ASN A 429 -15.68 29.12 -0.54
CA ASN A 429 -15.29 30.45 -1.01
C ASN A 429 -14.20 31.04 -0.07
N VAL A 430 -13.65 32.21 -0.40
CA VAL A 430 -12.54 32.79 0.39
C VAL A 430 -12.93 32.96 1.85
N LYS A 431 -14.06 33.63 2.12
CA LYS A 431 -14.51 33.94 3.48
C LYS A 431 -14.75 32.67 4.30
N GLU A 432 -15.47 31.71 3.73
CA GLU A 432 -15.77 30.44 4.40
C GLU A 432 -14.51 29.63 4.70
N GLY A 433 -13.53 29.65 3.78
CA GLY A 433 -12.27 28.95 4.00
C GLY A 433 -11.43 29.61 5.09
N GLN A 434 -11.45 30.94 5.20
CA GLN A 434 -10.81 31.66 6.30
C GLN A 434 -11.44 31.27 7.64
N GLU A 435 -12.77 31.33 7.75
CA GLU A 435 -13.51 30.93 8.94
C GLU A 435 -13.20 29.46 9.33
N PHE A 436 -13.14 28.56 8.33
CA PHE A 436 -12.77 27.17 8.54
C PHE A 436 -11.34 27.02 9.10
N TYR A 437 -10.33 27.59 8.45
CA TYR A 437 -8.94 27.43 8.88
C TYR A 437 -8.65 28.14 10.21
N GLU A 438 -9.25 29.31 10.47
CA GLU A 438 -9.14 30.00 11.77
C GLU A 438 -9.69 29.13 12.90
N LYS A 439 -10.83 28.48 12.68
CA LYS A 439 -11.37 27.48 13.60
C LYS A 439 -10.41 26.31 13.79
N ILE A 440 -9.87 25.73 12.72
CA ILE A 440 -8.93 24.60 12.82
C ILE A 440 -7.66 25.00 13.59
N ILE A 441 -7.12 26.21 13.39
CA ILE A 441 -5.94 26.69 14.12
C ILE A 441 -6.18 26.73 15.64
N SER A 442 -7.43 26.98 16.08
CA SER A 442 -7.78 26.92 17.50
C SER A 442 -7.73 25.50 18.07
N ILE A 443 -7.96 24.49 17.22
CA ILE A 443 -7.99 23.06 17.54
C ILE A 443 -6.58 22.43 17.43
N ASP A 444 -5.90 22.67 16.30
CA ASP A 444 -4.57 22.16 16.00
C ASP A 444 -3.63 23.33 15.64
N LYS A 445 -2.70 23.61 16.54
CA LYS A 445 -1.72 24.70 16.42
C LYS A 445 -0.45 24.30 15.66
N THR A 446 -0.45 23.16 14.97
CA THR A 446 0.73 22.73 14.21
C THR A 446 1.01 23.66 13.03
N PRO A 447 2.30 23.84 12.66
CA PRO A 447 2.67 24.62 11.47
C PRO A 447 2.03 24.09 10.18
N PHE A 448 1.69 22.80 10.15
CA PHE A 448 1.01 22.18 9.03
C PHE A 448 -0.31 22.87 8.68
N VAL A 449 -1.14 23.22 9.67
CA VAL A 449 -2.44 23.90 9.45
C VAL A 449 -2.22 25.26 8.81
N LYS A 450 -1.25 26.04 9.32
CA LYS A 450 -0.91 27.36 8.75
C LYS A 450 -0.44 27.25 7.31
N HIS A 451 0.40 26.26 6.99
CA HIS A 451 0.82 26.03 5.61
C HIS A 451 -0.35 25.69 4.70
N GLN A 452 -1.29 24.84 5.13
CA GLN A 452 -2.50 24.56 4.36
C GLN A 452 -3.34 25.83 4.20
N TYR A 453 -3.53 26.62 5.25
CA TYR A 453 -4.27 27.88 5.15
C TYR A 453 -3.66 28.85 4.14
N ALA A 454 -2.35 29.04 4.17
CA ALA A 454 -1.63 29.87 3.22
C ALA A 454 -1.76 29.35 1.77
N ILE A 455 -1.64 28.04 1.55
CA ILE A 455 -1.81 27.41 0.23
C ILE A 455 -3.26 27.60 -0.28
N PHE A 456 -4.27 27.49 0.59
CA PHE A 456 -5.66 27.79 0.23
C PHE A 456 -5.80 29.24 -0.27
N LEU A 457 -5.31 30.21 0.49
CA LEU A 457 -5.36 31.63 0.14
C LEU A 457 -4.61 31.92 -1.17
N LEU A 458 -3.44 31.30 -1.35
CA LEU A 458 -2.64 31.40 -2.58
C LEU A 458 -3.44 30.90 -3.79
N ARG A 459 -4.07 29.72 -3.71
CA ARG A 459 -4.91 29.15 -4.78
C ARG A 459 -6.15 30.00 -5.07
N LYS A 460 -6.65 30.72 -4.07
CA LYS A 460 -7.71 31.72 -4.21
C LYS A 460 -7.21 33.10 -4.68
N LYS A 461 -5.93 33.23 -5.02
CA LYS A 461 -5.27 34.46 -5.49
C LYS A 461 -5.29 35.60 -4.47
N LYS A 462 -5.19 35.25 -3.18
CA LYS A 462 -5.07 36.20 -2.06
C LYS A 462 -3.64 36.21 -1.53
N PHE A 463 -2.73 36.77 -2.32
CA PHE A 463 -1.29 36.72 -2.07
C PHE A 463 -0.88 37.40 -0.75
N ASP A 464 -1.38 38.62 -0.49
CA ASP A 464 -1.01 39.36 0.72
C ASP A 464 -1.44 38.63 2.00
N LEU A 465 -2.64 38.05 1.99
CA LEU A 465 -3.16 37.26 3.11
C LEU A 465 -2.40 35.94 3.28
N ALA A 466 -2.04 35.28 2.17
CA ALA A 466 -1.27 34.04 2.21
C ALA A 466 0.12 34.27 2.83
N TRP A 467 0.74 35.43 2.56
CA TRP A 467 2.06 35.78 3.09
C TRP A 467 2.02 36.01 4.61
N ASN A 468 0.98 36.69 5.10
CA ASN A 468 0.78 36.94 6.53
C ASN A 468 0.60 35.69 7.39
N GLU A 469 0.20 34.55 6.79
CA GLU A 469 0.02 33.29 7.53
C GLU A 469 1.32 32.46 7.62
N ILE A 470 2.29 32.75 6.75
CA ILE A 470 3.60 32.07 6.70
C ILE A 470 4.64 32.82 7.55
N ASP A 471 4.59 34.15 7.55
CA ASP A 471 5.39 35.02 8.43
C ASP A 471 4.91 34.93 9.90
#